data_AF-A0A6G3XAF2-F1
#
_entry.id   AF-A0A6G3XAF2-F1
#
_cell.length_a   1.000
_cell.length_b   1.000
_cell.length_c   1.000
_cell.angle_alpha   90.00
_cell.angle_beta   90.00
_cell.angle_gamma   90.00
#
_symmetry.space_group_name_H-M   'P 1'
#
loop_
_entity.id
_entity.type
_entity.pdbx_description
1 polymer ?
#
loop_
_entity_poly.entity_id
_entity_poly.type
_entity_poly.pdbx_seq_one_letter_code
_entity_poly.pdbx_strand_id
1 'polypeptide(L)'
;MQRYNFQFTGQRFFRIENGRLAGQLRDVAYQATTTDFWGSMEKVGGPQTYVLGGAFNCGKAQPGQVAAVSHGCPSALFRGV
;
A
#
# COMPACT_ATOMS: atom_id res chain seq x y z
N MET A 1 -10.53 21.49 8.16
CA MET A 1 -10.41 20.11 8.69
C MET A 1 -9.41 19.37 7.82
N GLN A 2 -8.30 18.90 8.38
CA GLN A 2 -7.22 18.30 7.61
C GLN A 2 -7.36 16.77 7.67
N ARG A 3 -7.43 16.12 6.50
CA ARG A 3 -7.67 14.68 6.39
C ARG A 3 -6.33 13.94 6.37
N TYR A 4 -5.93 13.40 7.51
CA TYR A 4 -4.67 12.64 7.64
C TYR A 4 -4.85 11.13 7.58
N ASN A 5 -6.06 10.63 7.87
CA ASN A 5 -6.32 9.19 7.97
C ASN A 5 -6.50 8.56 6.59
N PHE A 6 -5.94 7.37 6.42
CA PHE A 6 -6.18 6.52 5.27
C PHE A 6 -6.53 5.10 5.69
N GLN A 7 -7.12 4.36 4.76
CA GLN A 7 -7.34 2.92 4.85
C GLN A 7 -6.99 2.30 3.51
N PHE A 8 -6.29 1.18 3.54
CA PHE A 8 -6.04 0.36 2.36
C PHE A 8 -6.37 -1.10 2.63
N THR A 9 -6.93 -1.72 1.61
CA THR A 9 -6.97 -3.16 1.42
C THR A 9 -6.00 -3.51 0.28
N GLY A 10 -5.93 -4.79 -0.07
CA GLY A 10 -4.99 -5.25 -1.09
C GLY A 10 -5.53 -6.45 -1.84
N GLN A 11 -4.94 -6.73 -3.00
CA GLN A 11 -5.29 -7.91 -3.78
C GLN A 11 -4.82 -9.20 -3.09
N ARG A 12 -3.66 -9.16 -2.42
CA ARG A 12 -3.07 -10.28 -1.69
C ARG A 12 -2.29 -9.79 -0.47
N PHE A 13 -2.36 -10.54 0.61
CA PHE A 13 -1.54 -10.36 1.80
C PHE A 13 -0.88 -11.69 2.14
N PHE A 14 0.39 -11.66 2.52
CA PHE A 14 1.12 -12.86 2.90
C PHE A 14 1.73 -12.66 4.28
N ARG A 15 1.72 -13.73 5.09
CA ARG A 15 2.51 -13.76 6.31
C ARG A 15 3.98 -13.99 5.95
N ILE A 16 4.88 -13.38 6.71
CA ILE A 16 6.31 -13.69 6.66
C ILE A 16 6.73 -14.28 8.01
N GLU A 17 7.29 -15.48 8.01
CA GLU A 17 7.87 -16.14 9.19
C GLU A 17 9.31 -16.53 8.86
N ASN A 18 10.26 -16.19 9.74
CA ASN A 18 11.70 -16.48 9.56
C ASN A 18 12.25 -16.05 8.18
N GLY A 19 11.80 -14.90 7.67
CA GLY A 19 12.23 -14.34 6.39
C GLY A 19 11.64 -15.01 5.15
N ARG A 20 10.63 -15.89 5.30
CA ARG A 20 9.96 -16.59 4.18
C ARG A 20 8.46 -16.38 4.22
N LEU A 21 7.82 -16.41 3.04
CA LEU A 21 6.36 -16.36 2.94
C LEU A 21 5.75 -17.63 3.56
N ALA A 22 4.80 -17.43 4.46
CA ALA A 22 4.16 -18.46 5.27
C ALA A 22 2.63 -18.50 5.03
N GLY A 23 2.24 -18.43 3.75
CA GLY A 23 0.84 -18.51 3.33
C GLY A 23 0.13 -17.16 3.21
N GLN A 24 -1.00 -17.19 2.51
CA GLN A 24 -1.83 -16.02 2.23
C GLN A 24 -2.81 -15.76 3.37
N LEU A 25 -3.03 -14.48 3.67
CA LEU A 25 -4.03 -14.00 4.62
C LEU A 25 -5.30 -13.58 3.88
N ARG A 26 -6.43 -13.65 4.57
CA ARG A 26 -7.74 -13.15 4.12
C ARG A 26 -8.23 -12.02 5.03
N ASP A 27 -9.14 -11.20 4.52
CA ASP A 27 -9.85 -10.18 5.29
C ASP A 27 -8.93 -9.17 5.99
N VAL A 28 -7.85 -8.75 5.32
CA VAL A 28 -6.87 -7.80 5.85
C VAL A 28 -7.11 -6.40 5.31
N ALA A 29 -7.08 -5.43 6.20
CA ALA A 29 -6.98 -4.00 5.90
C ALA A 29 -6.02 -3.34 6.89
N TYR A 30 -5.34 -2.28 6.47
CA TYR A 30 -4.50 -1.45 7.34
C TYR A 30 -4.94 0.01 7.26
N GLN A 31 -4.84 0.69 8.39
CA GLN A 31 -5.29 2.07 8.56
C GLN A 31 -4.30 2.83 9.42
N ALA A 32 -4.03 4.08 9.08
CA ALA A 32 -3.12 4.91 9.86
C ALA A 32 -3.31 6.39 9.57
N THR A 33 -2.70 7.22 10.41
CA THR A 33 -2.38 8.62 10.10
C THR A 33 -1.24 8.63 9.08
N THR A 34 -1.38 9.41 8.01
CA THR A 34 -0.39 9.50 6.92
C THR A 34 1.02 9.80 7.45
N THR A 35 1.16 10.77 8.35
CA THR A 35 2.47 11.16 8.90
C THR A 35 3.12 10.04 9.71
N ASP A 36 2.34 9.35 10.53
CA ASP A 36 2.85 8.28 11.41
C ASP A 36 3.26 7.06 10.58
N PHE A 37 2.43 6.68 9.59
CA PHE A 37 2.74 5.59 8.68
C PHE A 37 4.04 5.84 7.92
N TRP A 38 4.18 6.99 7.25
CA TRP A 38 5.40 7.30 6.51
C TRP A 38 6.60 7.51 7.43
N GLY A 39 6.40 8.03 8.64
CA GLY A 39 7.43 8.13 9.68
C GLY A 39 7.91 6.78 10.21
N SER A 40 7.10 5.73 10.10
CA SER A 40 7.43 4.35 10.51
C SER A 40 8.23 3.55 9.48
N MET A 41 8.54 4.15 8.31
CA MET A 41 9.27 3.48 7.24
C MET A 41 10.73 3.25 7.66
N GLU A 42 11.11 1.98 7.84
CA GLU A 42 12.47 1.61 8.24
C GLU A 42 13.38 1.48 7.02
N LYS A 43 12.88 0.90 5.92
CA LYS A 43 13.70 0.58 4.74
C LYS A 43 12.92 0.72 3.44
N VAL A 44 13.64 1.09 2.39
CA VAL A 44 13.20 1.12 1.00
C VAL A 44 14.02 0.11 0.20
N GLY A 45 13.34 -0.70 -0.61
CA GLY A 45 13.96 -1.70 -1.46
C GLY A 45 14.70 -1.08 -2.64
N GLY A 46 15.69 -1.82 -3.16
CA GLY A 46 16.44 -1.38 -4.34
C GLY A 46 15.62 -1.45 -5.64
N PRO A 47 16.19 -1.00 -6.77
CA PRO A 47 15.52 -0.97 -8.08
C PRO A 47 14.92 -2.31 -8.52
N GLN A 48 15.53 -3.43 -8.13
CA GLN A 48 15.05 -4.79 -8.42
C GLN A 48 13.70 -5.14 -7.80
N THR A 49 13.24 -4.34 -6.84
CA THR A 49 11.94 -4.53 -6.16
C THR A 49 10.84 -3.63 -6.72
N TYR A 50 11.17 -2.75 -7.68
CA TYR A 50 10.20 -1.83 -8.26
C TYR A 50 9.15 -2.56 -9.09
N VAL A 51 7.88 -2.23 -8.85
CA VAL A 51 6.75 -2.70 -9.65
C VAL A 51 5.88 -1.51 -10.00
N LEU A 52 5.47 -1.41 -11.28
CA LEU A 52 4.47 -0.44 -11.75
C LEU A 52 3.09 -1.10 -11.74
N GLY A 53 2.22 -0.64 -10.84
CA GLY A 53 0.80 -1.00 -10.83
C GLY A 53 -0.04 0.02 -11.60
N GLY A 54 -1.18 -0.42 -12.12
CA GLY A 54 -2.11 0.46 -12.82
C GLY A 54 -3.55 0.00 -12.74
N ALA A 55 -4.47 0.95 -12.91
CA ALA A 55 -5.91 0.73 -12.99
C ALA A 55 -6.51 1.61 -14.09
N PHE A 56 -7.49 1.08 -14.82
CA PHE A 56 -8.20 1.83 -15.88
C PHE A 56 -9.18 2.87 -15.32
N ASN A 57 -9.45 2.86 -14.02
CA ASN A 57 -10.27 3.83 -13.33
C ASN A 57 -9.51 4.35 -12.09
N CYS A 58 -9.70 5.63 -11.76
CA CYS A 58 -9.00 6.27 -10.64
C CYS A 58 -9.76 6.18 -9.32
N GLY A 59 -11.05 5.78 -9.36
CA GLY A 59 -11.92 5.68 -8.19
C GLY A 59 -12.12 6.99 -7.42
N LYS A 60 -11.80 8.15 -8.04
CA LYS A 60 -11.86 9.49 -7.43
C LYS A 60 -12.99 10.32 -8.05
N ALA A 61 -13.32 11.41 -7.36
CA ALA A 61 -14.33 12.42 -7.70
C ALA A 61 -15.80 12.04 -7.41
N GLN A 62 -16.60 13.07 -7.15
CA GLN A 62 -18.05 13.02 -7.07
C GLN A 62 -18.61 14.32 -7.71
N PRO A 63 -19.17 14.28 -8.94
CA PRO A 63 -19.45 13.09 -9.76
C PRO A 63 -18.18 12.35 -10.22
N GLY A 64 -18.27 11.03 -10.34
CA GLY A 64 -17.14 10.16 -10.66
C GLY A 64 -16.56 10.40 -12.05
N GLN A 65 -15.24 10.41 -12.16
CA GLN A 65 -14.52 10.54 -13.44
C GLN A 65 -13.71 9.27 -13.71
N VAL A 66 -13.64 8.86 -14.99
CA VAL A 66 -12.81 7.73 -15.41
C VAL A 66 -11.52 8.26 -16.00
N ALA A 67 -10.40 7.86 -15.40
CA ALA A 67 -9.07 8.11 -15.92
C ALA A 67 -8.19 6.89 -15.61
N ALA A 68 -7.37 6.50 -16.59
CA ALA A 68 -6.32 5.53 -16.36
C ALA A 68 -5.28 6.15 -15.41
N VAL A 69 -4.87 5.39 -14.40
CA VAL A 69 -3.87 5.80 -13.41
C VAL A 69 -2.86 4.69 -13.19
N SER A 70 -1.63 5.08 -12.92
CA SER A 70 -0.55 4.17 -12.55
C SER A 70 0.22 4.74 -11.36
N HIS A 71 0.76 3.85 -10.53
CA HIS A 71 1.73 4.17 -9.49
C HIS A 71 2.74 3.04 -9.42
N GLY A 72 4.02 3.39 -9.39
CA GLY A 72 5.07 2.40 -9.17
C GLY A 72 5.88 2.75 -7.94
N CYS A 73 6.22 1.72 -7.19
CA CYS A 73 7.04 1.83 -5.99
C CYS A 73 7.94 0.59 -5.85
N PRO A 74 9.12 0.75 -5.22
CA PRO A 74 9.85 -0.39 -4.68
C PRO A 74 9.13 -0.96 -3.45
N SER A 75 9.53 -2.14 -3.01
CA SER A 75 9.13 -2.66 -1.70
C SER A 75 9.54 -1.69 -0.60
N ALA A 76 8.72 -1.53 0.43
CA ALA A 76 9.04 -0.73 1.61
C ALA A 76 8.68 -1.50 2.89
N LEU A 77 9.48 -1.31 3.94
CA LEU A 77 9.29 -1.92 5.24
C LEU A 77 8.82 -0.84 6.23
N PHE A 78 7.66 -1.08 6.83
CA PHE A 78 7.07 -0.23 7.86
C PHE A 78 6.98 -1.00 9.18
N ARG A 79 7.14 -0.32 10.32
CA ARG A 79 7.11 -0.94 11.65
C ARG A 79 5.95 -0.42 12.49
N GLY A 80 5.26 -1.34 13.17
CA GLY A 80 4.14 -0.97 14.05
C GLY A 80 2.91 -0.47 13.30
N VAL A 81 2.66 -0.99 12.10
CA VAL A 81 1.45 -0.75 11.29
C VAL A 81 0.43 -1.86 11.50
#